data_AF-A0A3A0ER17-F1
#
_entry.id   AF-A0A3A0ER17-F1
#
_cell.length_a   1.000
_cell.length_b   1.000
_cell.length_c   1.000
_cell.angle_alpha   90.00
_cell.angle_beta   90.00
_cell.angle_gamma   90.00
#
_symmetry.space_group_name_H-M   'P 1'
#
loop_
_entity.id
_entity.type
_entity.pdbx_description
1 polymer ?
#
loop_
_entity_poly.entity_id
_entity_poly.type
_entity_poly.pdbx_seq_one_letter_code
_entity_poly.pdbx_strand_id
1 'polypeptide(L)'
;MRYPGHIGPMPAALLGEPLQFIAADHERQRLLCVLLDSIADAEVVQANAVADAVAYMGHDMQTHIIDEEEDLFPLLRRRARPNDEIDEALGRLAADHATDARLAEVIMRGLQAWQDHPKPVMSTSLRENLRAFAEGQRQHLALENAIILPMARLRLTAPDLASLAARMAARRGLALEQRVVHA
;
A
#
# COMPACT_ATOMS: atom_id res chain seq x y z
N MET A 1 -25.82 5.62 -1.81
CA MET A 1 -24.53 5.44 -2.48
C MET A 1 -24.00 4.05 -2.10
N ARG A 2 -23.69 3.17 -3.05
CA ARG A 2 -23.09 1.86 -2.72
C ARG A 2 -21.62 2.10 -2.41
N TYR A 3 -21.14 1.59 -1.27
CA TYR A 3 -19.72 1.58 -0.96
C TYR A 3 -18.96 0.85 -2.09
N PRO A 4 -17.76 1.31 -2.48
CA PRO A 4 -16.88 0.47 -3.28
C PRO A 4 -16.72 -0.87 -2.56
N GLY A 5 -16.81 -1.97 -3.31
CA GLY A 5 -16.85 -3.31 -2.74
C GLY A 5 -15.61 -3.64 -1.88
N HIS A 6 -15.77 -4.64 -1.03
CA HIS A 6 -14.72 -5.29 -0.24
C HIS A 6 -13.35 -5.29 -0.94
N ILE A 7 -12.29 -4.88 -0.22
CA ILE A 7 -10.92 -4.92 -0.73
C ILE A 7 -10.48 -6.40 -0.78
N GLY A 8 -10.59 -7.00 -1.98
CA GLY A 8 -10.30 -8.41 -2.20
C GLY A 8 -8.86 -8.81 -1.84
N PRO A 9 -8.60 -10.09 -1.55
CA PRO A 9 -7.24 -10.57 -1.30
C PRO A 9 -6.38 -10.52 -2.57
N MET A 10 -5.07 -10.38 -2.39
CA MET A 10 -4.12 -10.49 -3.50
C MET A 10 -3.91 -11.95 -3.94
N PRO A 11 -3.94 -12.26 -5.25
CA PRO A 11 -3.59 -13.59 -5.73
C PRO A 11 -2.12 -13.92 -5.43
N ALA A 12 -1.87 -14.94 -4.62
CA ALA A 12 -0.51 -15.38 -4.27
C ALA A 12 0.34 -15.75 -5.50
N ALA A 13 -0.30 -16.17 -6.61
CA ALA A 13 0.38 -16.46 -7.86
C ALA A 13 1.16 -15.26 -8.45
N LEU A 14 0.75 -14.01 -8.14
CA LEU A 14 1.45 -12.81 -8.59
C LEU A 14 2.79 -12.58 -7.87
N LEU A 15 3.06 -13.27 -6.76
CA LEU A 15 4.31 -13.08 -6.01
C LEU A 15 5.56 -13.47 -6.82
N GLY A 16 5.41 -14.34 -7.83
CA GLY A 16 6.49 -14.65 -8.78
C GLY A 16 6.84 -13.47 -9.71
N GLU A 17 5.98 -12.46 -9.81
CA GLU A 17 6.14 -11.24 -10.61
C GLU A 17 6.06 -10.02 -9.69
N PRO A 18 7.10 -9.74 -8.89
CA PRO A 18 6.99 -8.85 -7.72
C PRO A 18 6.58 -7.42 -8.07
N LEU A 19 7.05 -6.87 -9.20
CA LEU A 19 6.63 -5.54 -9.64
C LEU A 19 5.18 -5.51 -10.15
N GLN A 20 4.65 -6.63 -10.65
CA GLN A 20 3.23 -6.75 -10.99
C GLN A 20 2.39 -6.90 -9.73
N PHE A 21 2.88 -7.64 -8.73
CA PHE A 21 2.25 -7.72 -7.42
C PHE A 21 2.10 -6.34 -6.79
N ILE A 22 3.19 -5.56 -6.70
CA ILE A 22 3.17 -4.19 -6.13
C ILE A 22 2.20 -3.30 -6.90
N ALA A 23 2.27 -3.31 -8.24
CA ALA A 23 1.34 -2.53 -9.07
C ALA A 23 -0.14 -2.91 -8.85
N ALA A 24 -0.44 -4.19 -8.68
CA ALA A 24 -1.80 -4.65 -8.40
C ALA A 24 -2.24 -4.30 -6.96
N ASP A 25 -1.30 -4.28 -6.01
CA ASP A 25 -1.58 -3.84 -4.64
C ASP A 25 -1.83 -2.32 -4.56
N HIS A 26 -1.20 -1.51 -5.43
CA HIS A 26 -1.55 -0.10 -5.58
C HIS A 26 -3.03 0.11 -5.96
N GLU A 27 -3.62 -0.77 -6.77
CA GLU A 27 -5.06 -0.68 -7.08
C GLU A 27 -5.92 -0.96 -5.83
N ARG A 28 -5.47 -1.86 -4.95
CA ARG A 28 -6.16 -2.13 -3.67
C ARG A 28 -6.04 -0.93 -2.73
N GLN A 29 -4.90 -0.26 -2.69
CA GLN A 29 -4.74 0.99 -1.95
C GLN A 29 -5.63 2.12 -2.53
N ARG A 30 -5.81 2.20 -3.86
CA ARG A 30 -6.78 3.15 -4.44
C ARG A 30 -8.21 2.84 -3.99
N LEU A 31 -8.59 1.56 -3.93
CA LEU A 31 -9.89 1.14 -3.39
C LEU A 31 -10.04 1.53 -1.91
N LEU A 32 -8.99 1.38 -1.11
CA LEU A 32 -8.95 1.91 0.26
C LEU A 32 -9.25 3.40 0.26
N CYS A 33 -8.57 4.21 -0.54
CA CYS A 33 -8.83 5.65 -0.57
C CYS A 33 -10.31 5.98 -0.90
N VAL A 34 -10.94 5.28 -1.85
CA VAL A 34 -12.37 5.47 -2.15
C VAL A 34 -13.25 5.03 -0.97
N LEU A 35 -12.89 3.95 -0.28
CA LEU A 35 -13.59 3.48 0.91
C LEU A 35 -13.51 4.50 2.06
N LEU A 36 -12.33 5.07 2.31
CA LEU A 36 -12.14 6.09 3.35
C LEU A 36 -12.94 7.36 3.06
N ASP A 37 -12.95 7.84 1.81
CA ASP A 37 -13.80 8.97 1.40
C ASP A 37 -15.28 8.65 1.59
N SER A 38 -15.71 7.44 1.22
CA SER A 38 -17.09 6.99 1.39
C SER A 38 -17.50 6.93 2.86
N ILE A 39 -16.60 6.53 3.75
CA ILE A 39 -16.84 6.56 5.21
C ILE A 39 -16.91 8.01 5.70
N ALA A 40 -16.02 8.87 5.22
CA ALA A 40 -15.96 10.27 5.62
C ALA A 40 -17.21 11.05 5.18
N ASP A 41 -17.78 10.74 4.02
CA ASP A 41 -18.92 11.46 3.44
C ASP A 41 -20.28 10.84 3.80
N ALA A 42 -20.30 9.72 4.51
CA ALA A 42 -21.53 9.01 4.83
C ALA A 42 -22.42 9.75 5.87
N GLU A 43 -23.70 9.89 5.55
CA GLU A 43 -24.75 10.27 6.51
C GLU A 43 -25.01 9.17 7.55
N VAL A 44 -24.86 7.91 7.14
CA VAL A 44 -24.92 6.73 8.01
C VAL A 44 -23.76 5.81 7.67
N VAL A 45 -22.75 5.78 8.54
CA VAL A 45 -21.56 4.96 8.39
C VAL A 45 -21.92 3.49 8.50
N GLN A 46 -21.45 2.68 7.55
CA GLN A 46 -21.69 1.25 7.53
C GLN A 46 -20.57 0.49 8.23
N ALA A 47 -20.93 -0.45 9.12
CA ALA A 47 -19.98 -1.17 9.93
C ALA A 47 -19.03 -2.06 9.12
N ASN A 48 -19.50 -2.63 8.01
CA ASN A 48 -18.66 -3.43 7.11
C ASN A 48 -17.58 -2.58 6.42
N ALA A 49 -17.90 -1.35 6.01
CA ALA A 49 -16.93 -0.44 5.40
C ALA A 49 -15.79 -0.10 6.38
N VAL A 50 -16.14 0.16 7.65
CA VAL A 50 -15.15 0.40 8.71
C VAL A 50 -14.31 -0.85 8.98
N ALA A 51 -14.94 -2.03 9.03
CA ALA A 51 -14.23 -3.29 9.22
C ALA A 51 -13.23 -3.59 8.09
N ASP A 52 -13.63 -3.38 6.83
CA ASP A 52 -12.75 -3.58 5.68
C ASP A 52 -11.56 -2.61 5.71
N ALA A 53 -11.80 -1.34 6.05
CA ALA A 53 -10.73 -0.34 6.19
C ALA A 53 -9.74 -0.71 7.30
N VAL A 54 -10.23 -1.07 8.50
CA VAL A 54 -9.40 -1.48 9.64
C VAL A 54 -8.58 -2.72 9.31
N ALA A 55 -9.20 -3.73 8.69
CA ALA A 55 -8.50 -4.97 8.32
C ALA A 55 -7.38 -4.70 7.31
N TYR A 56 -7.64 -3.92 6.26
CA TYR A 56 -6.65 -3.62 5.24
C TYR A 56 -5.51 -2.74 5.76
N MET A 57 -5.83 -1.63 6.44
CA MET A 57 -4.82 -0.72 6.98
C MET A 57 -3.94 -1.38 8.05
N GLY A 58 -4.52 -2.27 8.86
CA GLY A 58 -3.83 -2.97 9.95
C GLY A 58 -2.90 -4.09 9.50
N HIS A 59 -3.01 -4.58 8.26
CA HIS A 59 -2.21 -5.72 7.80
C HIS A 59 -1.59 -5.53 6.41
N ASP A 60 -2.43 -5.43 5.37
CA ASP A 60 -1.95 -5.44 3.99
C ASP A 60 -1.14 -4.19 3.67
N MET A 61 -1.63 -3.01 4.08
CA MET A 61 -0.92 -1.75 3.87
C MET A 61 0.42 -1.73 4.60
N GLN A 62 0.49 -2.26 5.83
CA GLN A 62 1.76 -2.35 6.56
C GLN A 62 2.73 -3.29 5.86
N THR A 63 2.24 -4.45 5.40
CA THR A 63 3.07 -5.43 4.69
C THR A 63 3.63 -4.84 3.40
N HIS A 64 2.83 -4.06 2.67
CA HIS A 64 3.23 -3.36 1.47
C HIS A 64 4.38 -2.37 1.73
N ILE A 65 4.20 -1.47 2.72
CA ILE A 65 5.23 -0.48 3.09
C ILE A 65 6.56 -1.17 3.44
N ILE A 66 6.51 -2.34 4.11
CA ILE A 66 7.71 -3.11 4.44
C ILE A 66 8.35 -3.72 3.17
N ASP A 67 7.56 -4.24 2.22
CA ASP A 67 8.07 -4.70 0.91
C ASP A 67 8.83 -3.58 0.18
N GLU A 68 8.40 -2.34 0.35
CA GLU A 68 9.01 -1.18 -0.28
C GLU A 68 10.27 -0.69 0.44
N GLU A 69 10.14 -0.37 1.72
CA GLU A 69 11.20 0.25 2.52
C GLU A 69 12.37 -0.69 2.78
N GLU A 70 12.11 -1.98 3.06
CA GLU A 70 13.17 -2.93 3.38
C GLU A 70 13.79 -3.57 2.14
N ASP A 71 13.05 -3.67 1.03
CA ASP A 71 13.47 -4.43 -0.14
C ASP A 71 13.50 -3.59 -1.43
N LEU A 72 12.35 -3.12 -1.95
CA LEU A 72 12.32 -2.46 -3.27
C LEU A 72 13.19 -1.20 -3.32
N PHE A 73 13.03 -0.27 -2.38
CA PHE A 73 13.75 1.00 -2.39
C PHE A 73 15.26 0.82 -2.22
N PRO A 74 15.77 0.00 -1.27
CA PRO A 74 17.20 -0.30 -1.19
C PRO A 74 17.76 -0.98 -2.45
N LEU A 75 17.01 -1.92 -3.04
CA LEU A 75 17.41 -2.55 -4.32
C LEU A 75 17.54 -1.51 -5.43
N LEU A 76 16.59 -0.58 -5.50
CA LEU A 76 16.55 0.45 -6.52
C LEU A 76 17.71 1.44 -6.37
N ARG A 77 18.01 1.90 -5.14
CA ARG A 77 19.19 2.75 -4.86
C ARG A 77 20.48 2.09 -5.32
N ARG A 78 20.64 0.78 -5.07
CA ARG A 78 21.85 0.04 -5.48
C ARG A 78 21.99 -0.08 -7.00
N ARG A 79 20.88 -0.12 -7.74
CA ARG A 79 20.86 -0.31 -9.20
C ARG A 79 20.77 1.00 -9.98
N ALA A 80 20.40 2.10 -9.33
CA ALA A 80 20.32 3.42 -9.92
C ALA A 80 21.67 3.88 -10.46
N ARG A 81 21.62 4.59 -11.59
CA ARG A 81 22.76 5.30 -12.19
C ARG A 81 22.69 6.78 -11.82
N PRO A 82 23.81 7.52 -11.89
CA PRO A 82 23.81 8.95 -11.56
C PRO A 82 22.74 9.79 -12.27
N ASN A 83 22.43 9.47 -13.53
CA ASN A 83 21.43 10.21 -14.32
C ASN A 83 19.98 9.77 -14.08
N ASP A 84 19.72 8.84 -13.16
CA ASP A 84 18.36 8.41 -12.85
C ASP A 84 17.66 9.33 -11.84
N GLU A 85 18.42 10.15 -11.12
CA GLU A 85 17.93 11.17 -10.16
C GLU A 85 16.87 10.65 -9.17
N ILE A 86 16.91 9.35 -8.83
CA ILE A 86 15.84 8.68 -8.08
C ILE A 86 15.86 8.97 -6.58
N ASP A 87 16.98 9.47 -6.05
CA ASP A 87 17.13 9.70 -4.61
C ASP A 87 16.15 10.75 -4.07
N GLU A 88 15.80 11.76 -4.88
CA GLU A 88 14.78 12.74 -4.51
C GLU A 88 13.39 12.09 -4.37
N ALA A 89 13.00 11.28 -5.35
CA ALA A 89 11.73 10.57 -5.33
C ALA A 89 11.64 9.60 -4.13
N LEU A 90 12.70 8.83 -3.88
CA LEU A 90 12.77 7.91 -2.74
C LEU A 90 12.81 8.64 -1.40
N GLY A 91 13.48 9.80 -1.33
CA GLY A 91 13.49 10.63 -0.14
C GLY A 91 12.10 11.19 0.18
N ARG A 92 11.36 11.61 -0.85
CA ARG A 92 9.97 12.05 -0.71
C ARG A 92 9.06 10.93 -0.22
N LEU A 93 9.12 9.74 -0.84
CA LEU A 93 8.27 8.60 -0.44
C LEU A 93 8.52 8.17 1.02
N ALA A 94 9.78 8.15 1.46
CA ALA A 94 10.09 7.85 2.86
C ALA A 94 9.52 8.89 3.84
N ALA A 95 9.51 10.18 3.44
CA ALA A 95 8.91 11.24 4.24
C ALA A 95 7.37 11.17 4.25
N ASP A 96 6.77 10.80 3.12
CA ASP A 96 5.34 10.54 2.99
C ASP A 96 4.94 9.37 3.90
N HIS A 97 5.63 8.22 3.83
CA HIS A 97 5.43 7.08 4.74
C HIS A 97 5.53 7.45 6.23
N ALA A 98 6.52 8.24 6.63
CA ALA A 98 6.68 8.67 8.02
C ALA A 98 5.56 9.63 8.49
N THR A 99 4.97 10.40 7.58
CA THR A 99 3.83 11.27 7.86
C THR A 99 2.54 10.46 7.94
N ASP A 100 2.36 9.54 6.99
CA ASP A 100 1.19 8.69 6.87
C ASP A 100 1.10 7.68 8.01
N ALA A 101 2.22 7.16 8.51
CA ALA A 101 2.23 6.29 9.69
C ALA A 101 1.58 6.97 10.91
N ARG A 102 1.92 8.24 11.16
CA ARG A 102 1.36 9.01 12.28
C ARG A 102 -0.14 9.27 12.10
N LEU A 103 -0.57 9.57 10.88
CA LEU A 103 -1.98 9.81 10.57
C LEU A 103 -2.80 8.51 10.61
N ALA A 104 -2.24 7.41 10.09
CA ALA A 104 -2.83 6.08 10.11
C ALA A 104 -3.08 5.60 11.54
N GLU A 105 -2.16 5.84 12.48
CA GLU A 105 -2.38 5.54 13.90
C GLU A 105 -3.61 6.26 14.47
N VAL A 106 -3.77 7.55 14.17
CA VAL A 106 -4.92 8.34 14.63
C VAL A 106 -6.22 7.81 14.02
N ILE A 107 -6.20 7.51 12.72
CA ILE A 107 -7.33 6.93 11.99
C ILE A 107 -7.71 5.58 12.57
N MET A 108 -6.76 4.66 12.73
CA MET A 108 -7.00 3.31 13.25
C MET A 108 -7.62 3.34 14.64
N ARG A 109 -7.11 4.18 15.55
CA ARG A 109 -7.74 4.37 16.87
C ARG A 109 -9.18 4.89 16.75
N GLY A 110 -9.42 5.84 15.86
CA GLY A 110 -10.76 6.40 15.63
C GLY A 110 -11.74 5.39 15.05
N LEU A 111 -11.32 4.61 14.05
CA LEU A 111 -12.12 3.56 13.42
C LEU A 111 -12.42 2.42 14.41
N GLN A 112 -11.43 1.99 15.18
CA GLN A 112 -11.62 0.93 16.19
C GLN A 112 -12.57 1.38 17.31
N ALA A 113 -12.40 2.60 17.82
CA ALA A 113 -13.32 3.16 18.82
C ALA A 113 -14.76 3.29 18.28
N TRP A 114 -14.91 3.61 16.99
CA TRP A 114 -16.22 3.59 16.34
C TRP A 114 -16.77 2.16 16.22
N GLN A 115 -15.96 1.13 15.96
CA GLN A 115 -16.42 -0.26 15.94
C GLN A 115 -16.94 -0.73 17.30
N ASP A 116 -16.26 -0.35 18.39
CA ASP A 116 -16.67 -0.70 19.76
C ASP A 116 -17.97 0.02 20.16
N HIS A 117 -18.14 1.26 19.70
CA HIS A 117 -19.30 2.10 20.01
C HIS A 117 -19.85 2.80 18.75
N PRO A 118 -20.55 2.06 17.86
CA PRO A 118 -21.01 2.60 16.59
C PRO A 118 -21.95 3.79 16.77
N LYS A 119 -21.71 4.82 15.97
CA LYS A 119 -22.59 5.99 15.85
C LYS A 119 -22.97 6.16 14.39
N PRO A 120 -24.19 6.67 14.08
CA PRO A 120 -24.59 6.91 12.69
C PRO A 120 -23.56 7.75 11.92
N VAL A 121 -22.94 8.73 12.59
CA VAL A 121 -22.00 9.67 11.99
C VAL A 121 -20.70 9.69 12.80
N MET A 122 -19.55 9.69 12.11
CA MET A 122 -18.23 9.88 12.72
C MET A 122 -17.99 11.33 13.18
N SER A 123 -16.97 11.58 14.01
CA SER A 123 -16.58 12.95 14.37
C SER A 123 -16.06 13.71 13.15
N THR A 124 -16.20 15.04 13.14
CA THR A 124 -15.64 15.90 12.08
C THR A 124 -14.14 15.69 11.92
N SER A 125 -13.41 15.64 13.02
CA SER A 125 -11.96 15.43 13.02
C SER A 125 -11.54 14.10 12.39
N LEU A 126 -12.27 13.01 12.66
CA LEU A 126 -11.94 11.72 12.06
C LEU A 126 -12.22 11.74 10.55
N ARG A 127 -13.33 12.33 10.12
CA ARG A 127 -13.63 12.50 8.68
C ARG A 127 -12.55 13.31 7.95
N GLU A 128 -12.08 14.39 8.55
CA GLU A 128 -11.00 15.22 7.97
C GLU A 128 -9.71 14.41 7.83
N ASN A 129 -9.33 13.65 8.86
CA ASN A 129 -8.16 12.77 8.82
C ASN A 129 -8.29 11.69 7.73
N LEU A 130 -9.47 11.07 7.59
CA LEU A 130 -9.74 10.07 6.54
C LEU A 130 -9.51 10.64 5.14
N ARG A 131 -10.07 11.83 4.85
CA ARG A 131 -9.90 12.50 3.54
C ARG A 131 -8.44 12.91 3.31
N ALA A 132 -7.78 13.47 4.33
CA ALA A 132 -6.39 13.87 4.23
C ALA A 132 -5.46 12.68 3.94
N PHE A 133 -5.67 11.55 4.61
CA PHE A 133 -4.93 10.32 4.35
C PHE A 133 -5.20 9.77 2.96
N ALA A 134 -6.47 9.72 2.54
CA ALA A 134 -6.84 9.25 1.21
C ALA A 134 -6.20 10.10 0.10
N GLU A 135 -6.16 11.42 0.25
CA GLU A 135 -5.52 12.33 -0.69
C GLU A 135 -3.99 12.15 -0.72
N GLY A 136 -3.34 12.09 0.44
CA GLY A 136 -1.89 11.84 0.54
C GLY A 136 -1.50 10.54 -0.16
N GLN A 137 -2.23 9.46 0.12
CA GLN A 137 -2.01 8.15 -0.50
C GLN A 137 -2.22 8.17 -2.03
N ARG A 138 -3.17 8.95 -2.56
CA ARG A 138 -3.31 9.11 -4.03
C ARG A 138 -2.06 9.75 -4.65
N GLN A 139 -1.50 10.76 -4.00
CA GLN A 139 -0.31 11.46 -4.47
C GLN A 139 0.94 10.56 -4.36
N HIS A 140 1.07 9.82 -3.26
CA HIS A 140 2.10 8.81 -3.02
C HIS A 140 2.10 7.75 -4.13
N LEU A 141 0.94 7.12 -4.36
CA LEU A 141 0.76 6.12 -5.42
C LEU A 141 1.03 6.69 -6.81
N ALA A 142 0.70 7.96 -7.07
CA ALA A 142 0.99 8.58 -8.36
C ALA A 142 2.50 8.66 -8.61
N LEU A 143 3.28 9.02 -7.58
CA LEU A 143 4.74 9.06 -7.66
C LEU A 143 5.34 7.67 -7.89
N GLU A 144 4.88 6.66 -7.14
CA GLU A 144 5.38 5.29 -7.29
C GLU A 144 5.08 4.70 -8.66
N ASN A 145 3.86 4.88 -9.14
CA ASN A 145 3.46 4.35 -10.45
C ASN A 145 4.12 5.09 -11.62
N ALA A 146 4.38 6.40 -11.49
CA ALA A 146 4.96 7.20 -12.55
C ALA A 146 6.49 7.14 -12.60
N ILE A 147 7.15 6.93 -11.46
CA ILE A 147 8.62 7.04 -11.34
C ILE A 147 9.25 5.73 -10.84
N ILE A 148 8.81 5.23 -9.69
CA ILE A 148 9.48 4.11 -9.00
C ILE A 148 9.33 2.81 -9.78
N LEU A 149 8.10 2.41 -10.12
CA LEU A 149 7.86 1.16 -10.84
C LEU A 149 8.51 1.16 -12.25
N PRO A 150 8.43 2.23 -13.06
CA PRO A 150 9.18 2.31 -14.30
C PRO A 150 10.69 2.20 -14.11
N MET A 151 11.26 2.86 -13.09
CA MET A 151 12.69 2.75 -12.82
C MET A 151 13.08 1.35 -12.35
N ALA A 152 12.26 0.70 -11.53
CA ALA A 152 12.47 -0.67 -11.10
C ALA A 152 12.49 -1.63 -12.30
N ARG A 153 11.56 -1.47 -13.26
CA ARG A 153 11.56 -2.25 -14.51
C ARG A 153 12.81 -1.99 -15.36
N LEU A 154 13.31 -0.76 -15.36
CA LEU A 154 14.50 -0.37 -16.13
C LEU A 154 15.81 -0.88 -15.51
N ARG A 155 15.89 -0.96 -14.17
CA ARG A 155 17.15 -1.14 -13.45
C ARG A 155 17.31 -2.48 -12.74
N LEU A 156 16.22 -3.11 -12.31
CA LEU A 156 16.30 -4.38 -11.60
C LEU A 156 16.59 -5.52 -12.57
N THR A 157 17.56 -6.35 -12.21
CA THR A 157 17.95 -7.55 -12.96
C THR A 157 17.10 -8.74 -12.54
N ALA A 158 17.12 -9.82 -13.34
CA ALA A 158 16.41 -11.06 -12.98
C ALA A 158 16.78 -11.59 -11.58
N PRO A 159 18.06 -11.60 -11.15
CA PRO A 159 18.41 -11.94 -9.77
C PRO A 159 17.82 -11.01 -8.70
N ASP A 160 17.72 -9.70 -8.96
CA ASP A 160 17.10 -8.78 -7.99
C ASP A 160 15.60 -9.07 -7.85
N LEU A 161 14.91 -9.28 -8.98
CA LEU A 161 13.48 -9.60 -9.00
C LEU A 161 13.20 -10.94 -8.32
N ALA A 162 14.02 -11.97 -8.55
CA ALA A 162 13.88 -13.26 -7.87
C ALA A 162 14.08 -13.13 -6.35
N SER A 163 15.06 -12.34 -5.93
CA SER A 163 15.31 -12.05 -4.51
C SER A 163 14.12 -11.28 -3.88
N LEU A 164 13.62 -10.24 -4.55
CA LEU A 164 12.46 -9.47 -4.09
C LEU A 164 11.22 -10.35 -3.95
N ALA A 165 10.91 -11.16 -4.98
CA ALA A 165 9.81 -12.11 -4.98
C ALA A 165 9.88 -13.09 -3.80
N ALA A 166 11.04 -13.68 -3.55
CA ALA A 166 11.24 -14.63 -2.47
C ALA A 166 11.01 -13.99 -1.09
N ARG A 167 11.45 -12.74 -0.88
CA ARG A 167 11.26 -12.01 0.38
C ARG A 167 9.81 -11.60 0.60
N MET A 168 9.16 -11.07 -0.43
CA MET A 168 7.72 -10.74 -0.39
C MET A 168 6.86 -11.97 -0.08
N ALA A 169 7.21 -13.14 -0.66
CA ALA A 169 6.55 -14.40 -0.35
C ALA A 169 6.82 -14.88 1.08
N ALA A 170 8.07 -14.83 1.53
CA ALA A 170 8.44 -15.24 2.89
C ALA A 170 7.75 -14.38 3.95
N ARG A 171 7.63 -13.06 3.74
CA ARG A 171 6.88 -12.13 4.60
C ARG A 171 5.40 -12.51 4.73
N ARG A 172 4.86 -13.23 3.73
CA ARG A 172 3.50 -13.77 3.68
C ARG A 172 3.42 -15.26 4.06
N GLY A 173 4.50 -15.84 4.61
CA GLY A 173 4.54 -17.24 5.04
C GLY A 173 4.58 -18.26 3.89
N LEU A 174 4.94 -17.83 2.69
CA LEU A 174 4.99 -18.66 1.49
C LEU A 174 6.43 -18.91 1.05
N ALA A 175 6.68 -20.09 0.46
CA ALA A 175 7.91 -20.38 -0.25
C ALA A 175 7.61 -20.43 -1.76
N LEU A 176 8.35 -19.66 -2.55
CA LEU A 176 8.27 -19.77 -4.01
C LEU A 176 9.08 -20.97 -4.47
N GLU A 177 8.46 -21.86 -5.23
CA GLU A 177 9.17 -22.93 -5.90
C GLU A 177 10.12 -22.33 -6.95
N GLN A 178 11.40 -22.68 -6.89
CA GLN A 178 12.35 -22.27 -7.92
C GLN A 178 11.99 -22.97 -9.24
N ARG A 179 11.53 -22.20 -10.23
CA ARG A 179 11.49 -22.72 -11.60
C ARG A 179 12.93 -22.89 -12.08
N VAL A 180 13.39 -24.14 -12.12
CA VAL A 180 14.63 -24.51 -12.81
C VAL A 180 14.41 -24.26 -14.30
N VAL A 181 14.94 -23.15 -14.81
CA VAL A 181 15.03 -22.93 -16.26
C VAL A 181 16.23 -23.75 -16.72
N HIS A 182 15.96 -24.91 -17.33
CA HIS A 182 17.00 -25.62 -18.08
C HIS A 182 17.40 -24.74 -19.28
N ALA A 183 18.71 -24.53 -19.40
CA ALA A 183 19.38 -23.73 -20.42
C ALA A 183 19.15 -24.23 -21.84
#